data_AF-A0AAV5VX84-F1
#
_entry.id   AF-A0AAV5VX84-F1
#
_cell.length_a   1.000
_cell.length_b   1.000
_cell.length_c   1.000
_cell.angle_alpha   90.00
_cell.angle_beta   90.00
_cell.angle_gamma   90.00
#
_symmetry.space_group_name_H-M   'P 1'
#
loop_
_entity.id
_entity.type
_entity.pdbx_description
1 polymer ?
#
loop_
_entity_poly.entity_id
_entity_poly.type
_entity_poly.pdbx_seq_one_letter_code
_entity_poly.pdbx_strand_id
1 'polypeptide(L)'
;VNEESSCPIVPLSASIDSNLLIVVFTRSTTLENVVTFFRRIPLDSKWRSVSRFSAESSRAWECSLEGSANVEISKDGTHFETLTKFARMDLYKRIFCGGSVEIIDSVRAHCEELMLEEKNNSSALLTVTQCLRLTSPFESHSVIIHNLDRLATTLDPLRANMYKSFASHERLRYALLSKVEGEISNRLESILNGEGRIALTYLKIDELHNIDLLAPFIAEIDLRGNSLMDVSEVVLLPLLTSLSMDENPIEKVPSSLSSLSRLEFISAASTCLSDSVTVGITLQSCPNLRRFLYCQTPLVNETANLRLSLGEKVRLIPYYL
;
A
#
# COMPACT_ATOMS: atom_id res chain seq x y z
N VAL A 1 -10.70 21.35 0.49
CA VAL A 1 -11.02 21.14 -0.95
C VAL A 1 -10.19 19.95 -1.38
N ASN A 2 -10.81 18.80 -1.68
CA ASN A 2 -10.08 17.61 -2.10
C ASN A 2 -9.38 17.91 -3.42
N GLU A 3 -8.04 17.94 -3.43
CA GLU A 3 -7.24 18.00 -4.67
C GLU A 3 -7.56 16.83 -5.62
N GLU A 4 -8.13 15.76 -5.07
CA GLU A 4 -8.73 14.67 -5.84
C GLU A 4 -9.90 15.10 -6.73
N SER A 5 -10.48 16.30 -6.65
CA SER A 5 -11.60 16.70 -7.53
C SER A 5 -11.16 17.45 -8.80
N SER A 6 -9.98 18.06 -8.82
CA SER A 6 -9.47 18.85 -9.96
C SER A 6 -8.50 18.08 -10.88
N CYS A 7 -7.87 17.00 -10.40
CA CYS A 7 -6.89 16.23 -11.19
C CYS A 7 -7.58 15.29 -12.19
N PRO A 8 -7.34 15.37 -13.52
CA PRO A 8 -8.05 14.53 -14.49
C PRO A 8 -7.89 13.04 -14.17
N ILE A 9 -8.94 12.25 -14.44
CA ILE A 9 -8.90 10.80 -14.28
C ILE A 9 -8.06 10.24 -15.43
N VAL A 10 -6.83 9.85 -15.13
CA VAL A 10 -5.90 9.32 -16.12
C VAL A 10 -5.14 8.13 -15.54
N PRO A 11 -4.65 7.21 -16.40
CA PRO A 11 -3.79 6.12 -15.96
C PRO A 11 -2.51 6.67 -15.33
N LEU A 12 -2.31 6.38 -14.04
CA LEU A 12 -1.12 6.73 -13.27
C LEU A 12 0.02 5.75 -13.57
N SER A 13 -0.30 4.47 -13.63
CA SER A 13 0.63 3.39 -13.96
C SER A 13 -0.09 2.14 -14.44
N ALA A 14 0.58 1.32 -15.23
CA ALA A 14 0.14 -0.04 -15.52
C ALA A 14 1.33 -0.96 -15.80
N SER A 15 1.06 -2.25 -15.66
CA SER A 15 1.98 -3.32 -15.98
C SER A 15 1.21 -4.50 -16.55
N ILE A 16 1.84 -5.23 -17.47
CA ILE A 16 1.40 -6.56 -17.84
C ILE A 16 2.43 -7.53 -17.31
N ASP A 17 2.00 -8.42 -16.42
CA ASP A 17 2.81 -9.56 -16.01
C ASP A 17 2.13 -10.86 -16.43
N SER A 18 2.78 -11.60 -17.32
CA SER A 18 2.27 -12.83 -17.91
C SER A 18 0.92 -12.58 -18.62
N ASN A 19 -0.19 -12.90 -17.96
CA ASN A 19 -1.56 -12.74 -18.47
C ASN A 19 -2.39 -11.78 -17.61
N LEU A 20 -1.76 -11.03 -16.70
CA LEU A 20 -2.46 -10.12 -15.81
C LEU A 20 -2.04 -8.68 -16.11
N LEU A 21 -2.99 -7.91 -16.62
CA LEU A 21 -2.88 -6.45 -16.71
C LEU A 21 -3.35 -5.85 -15.39
N ILE A 22 -2.55 -4.95 -14.81
CA ILE A 22 -2.96 -4.12 -13.68
C ILE A 22 -2.76 -2.67 -14.05
N VAL A 23 -3.76 -1.85 -13.79
CA VAL A 23 -3.74 -0.41 -14.03
C VAL A 23 -4.22 0.32 -12.79
N VAL A 24 -3.53 1.41 -12.46
CA VAL A 24 -3.87 2.33 -11.39
C VAL A 24 -4.17 3.68 -12.01
N PHE A 25 -5.23 4.33 -11.55
CA PHE A 25 -5.64 5.67 -11.95
C PHE A 25 -5.30 6.69 -10.86
N THR A 26 -5.27 7.97 -11.24
CA THR A 26 -5.09 9.09 -10.30
C THR A 26 -6.18 9.19 -9.23
N ARG A 27 -7.37 8.63 -9.50
CA ARG A 27 -8.49 8.54 -8.56
C ARG A 27 -9.39 7.35 -8.90
N SER A 28 -10.32 7.02 -8.00
CA SER A 28 -11.30 5.97 -8.24
C SER A 28 -12.15 6.27 -9.49
N THR A 29 -12.37 5.24 -10.30
CA THR A 29 -13.10 5.33 -11.57
C THR A 29 -13.86 4.04 -11.85
N THR A 30 -14.79 4.06 -12.80
CA THR A 30 -15.62 2.92 -13.20
C THR A 30 -14.97 2.17 -14.36
N LEU A 31 -15.34 0.88 -14.52
CA LEU A 31 -14.84 0.06 -15.62
C LEU A 31 -15.08 0.69 -17.00
N GLU A 32 -16.25 1.32 -17.20
CA GLU A 32 -16.60 2.01 -18.44
C GLU A 32 -15.57 3.07 -18.82
N ASN A 33 -15.05 3.82 -17.83
CA ASN A 33 -14.00 4.79 -18.07
C ASN A 33 -12.64 4.12 -18.26
N VAL A 34 -12.33 3.06 -17.49
CA VAL A 34 -11.06 2.32 -17.60
C VAL A 34 -10.83 1.84 -19.03
N VAL A 35 -11.82 1.17 -19.63
CA VAL A 35 -11.66 0.54 -20.95
C VAL A 35 -11.41 1.56 -22.08
N THR A 36 -11.80 2.83 -21.90
CA THR A 36 -11.52 3.88 -22.91
C THR A 36 -10.03 4.16 -23.10
N PHE A 37 -9.20 3.87 -22.10
CA PHE A 37 -7.76 4.06 -22.16
C PHE A 37 -7.01 2.91 -22.81
N PHE A 38 -7.70 1.84 -23.22
CA PHE A 38 -7.05 0.65 -23.76
C PHE A 38 -7.55 0.28 -25.15
N ARG A 39 -6.65 -0.27 -25.96
CA ARG A 39 -6.97 -0.91 -27.25
C ARG A 39 -6.38 -2.31 -27.28
N ARG A 40 -6.92 -3.14 -28.18
CA ARG A 40 -6.48 -4.53 -28.39
C ARG A 40 -6.56 -5.41 -27.13
N ILE A 41 -7.48 -5.09 -26.22
CA ILE A 41 -7.85 -6.01 -25.13
C ILE A 41 -8.77 -7.09 -25.72
N PRO A 42 -8.50 -8.38 -25.49
CA PRO A 42 -9.38 -9.46 -25.95
C PRO A 42 -10.82 -9.27 -25.44
N LEU A 43 -11.81 -9.58 -26.27
CA LEU A 43 -13.23 -9.38 -25.94
C LEU A 43 -13.68 -10.18 -24.70
N ASP A 44 -13.08 -11.35 -24.48
CA ASP A 44 -13.41 -12.23 -23.34
C ASP A 44 -12.64 -11.87 -22.06
N SER A 45 -11.89 -10.76 -22.07
CA SER A 45 -11.08 -10.35 -20.91
C SER A 45 -11.96 -9.98 -19.72
N LYS A 46 -11.62 -10.54 -18.57
CA LYS A 46 -12.35 -10.33 -17.32
C LYS A 46 -11.68 -9.26 -16.50
N TRP A 47 -12.41 -8.17 -16.28
CA TRP A 47 -11.99 -7.07 -15.41
C TRP A 47 -12.48 -7.28 -13.98
N ARG A 48 -11.64 -6.93 -13.02
CA ARG A 48 -11.95 -6.92 -11.60
C ARG A 48 -11.40 -5.65 -10.94
N SER A 49 -12.19 -5.06 -10.07
CA SER A 49 -11.75 -3.98 -9.19
C SER A 49 -10.76 -4.49 -8.14
N VAL A 50 -9.64 -3.80 -7.96
CA VAL A 50 -8.71 -4.02 -6.85
C VAL A 50 -9.05 -2.97 -5.77
N SER A 51 -10.07 -3.26 -4.97
CA SER A 51 -10.60 -2.35 -3.95
C SER A 51 -11.14 -3.13 -2.76
N ARG A 52 -11.04 -2.53 -1.56
CA ARG A 52 -11.68 -3.07 -0.35
C ARG A 52 -13.15 -2.66 -0.22
N PHE A 53 -13.57 -1.62 -0.94
CA PHE A 53 -14.81 -0.89 -0.64
C PHE A 53 -15.90 -1.01 -1.71
N SER A 54 -15.53 -1.19 -2.98
CA SER A 54 -16.50 -1.23 -4.07
C SER A 54 -15.99 -2.05 -5.25
N ALA A 55 -16.90 -2.84 -5.82
CA ALA A 55 -16.68 -3.55 -7.07
C ALA A 55 -16.88 -2.66 -8.33
N GLU A 56 -17.60 -1.55 -8.17
CA GLU A 56 -18.05 -0.70 -9.27
C GLU A 56 -17.13 0.50 -9.50
N SER A 57 -16.47 0.96 -8.44
CA SER A 57 -15.53 2.09 -8.49
C SER A 57 -14.24 1.74 -7.75
N SER A 58 -13.14 1.81 -8.47
CA SER A 58 -11.81 1.52 -7.91
C SER A 58 -10.75 2.41 -8.53
N ARG A 59 -9.70 2.67 -7.75
CA ARG A 59 -8.48 3.32 -8.25
C ARG A 59 -7.60 2.33 -9.02
N ALA A 60 -7.56 1.09 -8.57
CA ALA A 60 -6.80 0.02 -9.18
C ALA A 60 -7.73 -1.02 -9.82
N TRP A 61 -7.40 -1.45 -11.03
CA TRP A 61 -8.14 -2.43 -11.79
C TRP A 61 -7.19 -3.48 -12.32
N GLU A 62 -7.65 -4.72 -12.34
CA GLU A 62 -6.93 -5.82 -12.97
C GLU A 62 -7.78 -6.45 -14.08
N CYS A 63 -7.10 -7.02 -15.07
CA CYS A 63 -7.70 -7.64 -16.22
C CYS A 63 -6.94 -8.93 -16.56
N SER A 64 -7.65 -10.05 -16.58
CA SER A 64 -7.10 -11.32 -17.05
C SER A 64 -7.13 -11.35 -18.58
N LEU A 65 -5.95 -11.42 -19.19
CA LEU A 65 -5.74 -11.48 -20.63
C LEU A 65 -5.64 -12.94 -21.07
N GLU A 66 -6.53 -13.40 -21.95
CA GLU A 66 -6.38 -14.71 -22.59
C GLU A 66 -5.46 -14.59 -23.80
N GLY A 67 -4.23 -15.13 -23.69
CA GLY A 67 -3.22 -15.16 -24.76
C GLY A 67 -2.26 -13.97 -24.80
N SER A 68 -1.33 -13.97 -25.77
CA SER A 68 -0.34 -12.90 -25.96
C SER A 68 -0.97 -11.69 -26.64
N ALA A 69 -1.70 -10.87 -25.88
CA ALA A 69 -2.28 -9.63 -26.39
C ALA A 69 -1.23 -8.51 -26.41
N ASN A 70 -0.99 -7.93 -27.59
CA ASN A 70 -0.29 -6.64 -27.73
C ASN A 70 -1.23 -5.51 -27.31
N VAL A 71 -1.52 -5.44 -26.00
CA VAL A 71 -2.37 -4.40 -25.41
C VAL A 71 -1.73 -3.05 -25.66
N GLU A 72 -2.55 -2.08 -26.03
CA GLU A 72 -2.12 -0.68 -26.15
C GLU A 72 -2.82 0.15 -25.08
N ILE A 73 -2.10 1.13 -24.53
CA ILE A 73 -2.66 2.08 -23.57
C ILE A 73 -2.51 3.52 -24.07
N SER A 74 -3.49 4.34 -23.75
CA SER A 74 -3.40 5.79 -23.87
C SER A 74 -3.16 6.47 -22.53
N LYS A 75 -2.22 7.40 -22.51
CA LYS A 75 -1.96 8.26 -21.34
C LYS A 75 -2.92 9.46 -21.34
N ASP A 76 -3.23 10.03 -22.49
CA ASP A 76 -4.04 11.24 -22.60
C ASP A 76 -5.46 10.99 -23.13
N GLY A 77 -5.80 9.73 -23.43
CA GLY A 77 -7.05 9.33 -24.07
C GLY A 77 -7.03 9.47 -25.60
N THR A 78 -5.92 9.93 -26.20
CA THR A 78 -5.83 10.23 -27.63
C THR A 78 -4.73 9.42 -28.35
N HIS A 79 -3.53 9.32 -27.76
CA HIS A 79 -2.40 8.60 -28.34
C HIS A 79 -2.24 7.25 -27.66
N PHE A 80 -2.07 6.18 -28.45
CA PHE A 80 -1.95 4.81 -27.96
C PHE A 80 -0.55 4.25 -28.26
N GLU A 81 0.05 3.60 -27.27
CA GLU A 81 1.35 2.95 -27.35
C GLU A 81 1.26 1.51 -26.83
N THR A 82 2.13 0.62 -27.31
CA THR A 82 2.19 -0.76 -26.81
C THR A 82 2.55 -0.78 -25.34
N LEU A 83 1.72 -1.44 -24.54
CA LEU A 83 1.90 -1.56 -23.11
C LEU A 83 2.73 -2.79 -22.77
N THR A 84 3.86 -2.56 -22.12
CA THR A 84 4.55 -3.57 -21.30
C THR A 84 4.48 -3.14 -19.84
N LYS A 85 4.96 -1.93 -19.58
CA LYS A 85 4.97 -1.28 -18.28
C LYS A 85 5.06 0.23 -18.47
N PHE A 86 4.33 1.01 -17.68
CA PHE A 86 4.56 2.45 -17.57
C PHE A 86 4.20 3.00 -16.19
N ALA A 87 4.84 4.11 -15.82
CA ALA A 87 4.52 4.91 -14.65
C ALA A 87 4.69 6.39 -14.96
N ARG A 88 3.79 7.25 -14.47
CA ARG A 88 3.92 8.71 -14.57
C ARG A 88 4.67 9.29 -13.40
N MET A 89 5.99 9.33 -13.53
CA MET A 89 6.89 9.79 -12.47
C MET A 89 6.54 11.20 -11.96
N ASP A 90 6.10 12.10 -12.83
CA ASP A 90 5.68 13.45 -12.48
C ASP A 90 4.44 13.46 -11.55
N LEU A 91 3.44 12.61 -11.82
CA LEU A 91 2.26 12.51 -10.97
C LEU A 91 2.57 11.80 -9.65
N TYR A 92 3.40 10.74 -9.68
CA TYR A 92 3.90 10.12 -8.45
C TYR A 92 4.65 11.13 -7.57
N LYS A 93 5.52 11.96 -8.17
CA LYS A 93 6.20 13.03 -7.44
C LYS A 93 5.23 14.06 -6.88
N ARG A 94 4.14 14.42 -7.56
CA ARG A 94 3.12 15.30 -6.97
C ARG A 94 2.40 14.64 -5.78
N ILE A 95 1.98 13.39 -5.94
CA ILE A 95 1.27 12.63 -4.89
C ILE A 95 2.16 12.46 -3.65
N PHE A 96 3.43 12.07 -3.84
CA PHE A 96 4.34 11.75 -2.75
C PHE A 96 5.23 12.92 -2.30
N CYS A 97 5.57 13.91 -3.10
CA CYS A 97 6.38 15.04 -2.64
C CYS A 97 5.54 16.25 -2.19
N GLY A 98 4.24 16.27 -2.51
CA GLY A 98 3.40 17.43 -2.25
C GLY A 98 3.72 18.60 -3.18
N GLY A 99 3.22 19.79 -2.83
CA GLY A 99 3.47 21.02 -3.57
C GLY A 99 3.09 22.27 -2.76
N SER A 100 3.91 23.31 -2.86
CA SER A 100 3.60 24.61 -2.27
C SER A 100 2.49 25.30 -3.07
N VAL A 101 1.54 25.86 -2.32
CA VAL A 101 0.51 26.78 -2.80
C VAL A 101 0.55 27.96 -1.85
N GLU A 102 0.69 29.18 -2.38
CA GLU A 102 0.86 30.42 -1.57
C GLU A 102 -0.19 30.55 -0.45
N ILE A 103 -1.42 30.12 -0.72
CA ILE A 103 -2.52 30.12 0.25
C ILE A 103 -2.21 29.19 1.44
N ILE A 104 -1.65 28.00 1.20
CA ILE A 104 -1.30 27.04 2.26
C ILE A 104 -0.15 27.58 3.11
N ASP A 105 0.84 28.22 2.47
CA ASP A 105 1.96 28.85 3.17
C ASP A 105 1.51 30.02 4.04
N SER A 106 0.59 30.86 3.55
CA SER A 106 -0.03 31.92 4.34
C SER A 106 -0.81 31.37 5.53
N VAL A 107 -1.63 30.33 5.34
CA VAL A 107 -2.38 29.69 6.44
C VAL A 107 -1.43 29.12 7.50
N ARG A 108 -0.32 28.49 7.08
CA ARG A 108 0.71 27.98 7.98
C ARG A 108 1.29 29.11 8.85
N ALA A 109 1.71 30.21 8.23
CA ALA A 109 2.33 31.34 8.96
C ALA A 109 1.40 31.90 10.05
N HIS A 110 0.12 32.14 9.73
CA HIS A 110 -0.86 32.62 10.71
C HIS A 110 -1.09 31.61 11.84
N CYS A 111 -1.08 30.30 11.56
CA CYS A 111 -1.22 29.28 12.59
C CYS A 111 0.02 29.16 13.47
N GLU A 112 1.22 29.38 12.91
CA GLU A 112 2.47 29.42 13.68
C GLU A 112 2.49 30.62 14.65
N GLU A 113 2.02 31.80 14.20
CA GLU A 113 1.83 32.98 15.08
C GLU A 113 0.84 32.67 16.21
N LEU A 114 -0.30 32.06 15.90
CA LEU A 114 -1.30 31.67 16.90
C LEU A 114 -0.73 30.67 17.92
N MET A 115 0.16 29.76 17.50
CA MET A 115 0.83 28.82 18.41
C MET A 115 1.82 29.50 19.38
N LEU A 116 2.34 30.68 19.04
CA LEU A 116 3.17 31.46 19.96
C LEU A 116 2.34 32.09 21.08
N GLU A 117 1.13 32.54 20.74
CA GLU A 117 0.16 33.11 21.69
C GLU A 117 -0.53 32.02 22.53
N GLU A 118 -0.92 30.91 21.89
CA GLU A 118 -1.65 29.80 22.48
C GLU A 118 -0.89 28.46 22.34
N LYS A 119 0.11 28.25 23.20
CA LYS A 119 1.05 27.10 23.12
C LYS A 119 0.40 25.70 23.13
N ASN A 120 -0.85 25.60 23.59
CA ASN A 120 -1.61 24.35 23.68
C ASN A 120 -2.77 24.27 22.68
N ASN A 121 -2.80 25.13 21.66
CA ASN A 121 -3.85 25.10 20.65
C ASN A 121 -3.65 23.89 19.70
N SER A 122 -4.41 22.83 19.95
CA SER A 122 -4.37 21.58 19.18
C SER A 122 -4.80 21.78 17.72
N SER A 123 -5.77 22.65 17.46
CA SER A 123 -6.26 22.95 16.11
C SER A 123 -5.19 23.67 15.26
N ALA A 124 -4.49 24.65 15.85
CA ALA A 124 -3.40 25.35 15.18
C ALA A 124 -2.24 24.39 14.86
N LEU A 125 -1.82 23.57 15.83
CA LEU A 125 -0.78 22.56 15.63
C LEU A 125 -1.17 21.54 14.55
N LEU A 126 -2.41 21.04 14.57
CA LEU A 126 -2.91 20.14 13.53
C LEU A 126 -2.89 20.83 12.17
N THR A 127 -3.33 22.08 12.07
CA THR A 127 -3.37 22.82 10.80
C THR A 127 -1.97 23.04 10.23
N VAL A 128 -1.01 23.51 11.06
CA VAL A 128 0.40 23.60 10.66
C VAL A 128 0.92 22.26 10.16
N THR A 129 0.61 21.18 10.89
CA THR A 129 1.01 19.83 10.53
C THR A 129 0.43 19.40 9.18
N GLN A 130 -0.85 19.67 8.90
CA GLN A 130 -1.45 19.39 7.59
C GLN A 130 -0.83 20.23 6.48
N CYS A 131 -0.52 21.51 6.73
CA CYS A 131 0.18 22.34 5.75
C CYS A 131 1.54 21.72 5.38
N LEU A 132 2.35 21.33 6.37
CA LEU A 132 3.65 20.69 6.12
C LEU A 132 3.51 19.37 5.35
N ARG A 133 2.49 18.55 5.67
CA ARG A 133 2.19 17.30 4.94
C ARG A 133 1.83 17.55 3.47
N LEU A 134 1.22 18.69 3.16
CA LEU A 134 0.82 19.05 1.79
C LEU A 134 1.96 19.71 1.00
N THR A 135 2.80 20.54 1.65
CA THR A 135 3.78 21.38 0.94
C THR A 135 5.20 20.83 0.93
N SER A 136 5.67 20.26 2.05
CA SER A 136 7.06 19.79 2.23
C SER A 136 7.16 18.59 3.18
N PRO A 137 6.46 17.49 2.86
CA PRO A 137 6.32 16.30 3.71
C PRO A 137 7.66 15.59 3.99
N PHE A 138 8.55 15.56 2.99
CA PHE A 138 9.82 14.84 3.10
C PHE A 138 10.81 15.64 3.95
N GLU A 139 10.94 16.94 3.66
CA GLU A 139 11.83 17.86 4.38
C GLU A 139 11.36 18.06 5.82
N SER A 140 10.04 18.11 6.04
CA SER A 140 9.44 18.38 7.35
C SER A 140 9.10 17.10 8.12
N HIS A 141 9.57 15.93 7.68
CA HIS A 141 9.17 14.64 8.24
C HIS A 141 9.30 14.58 9.76
N SER A 142 10.46 14.97 10.30
CA SER A 142 10.71 14.95 11.75
C SER A 142 9.76 15.86 12.52
N VAL A 143 9.48 17.06 12.00
CA VAL A 143 8.56 18.03 12.59
C VAL A 143 7.13 17.49 12.56
N ILE A 144 6.70 16.92 11.44
CA ILE A 144 5.37 16.35 11.28
C ILE A 144 5.16 15.20 12.27
N ILE A 145 6.09 14.24 12.34
CA ILE A 145 5.98 13.11 13.28
C ILE A 145 5.96 13.59 14.73
N HIS A 146 6.80 14.57 15.07
CA HIS A 146 6.81 15.16 16.41
C HIS A 146 5.48 15.83 16.76
N ASN A 147 4.90 16.61 15.84
CA ASN A 147 3.61 17.27 16.06
C ASN A 147 2.47 16.26 16.22
N LEU A 148 2.43 15.22 15.39
CA LEU A 148 1.43 14.15 15.49
C LEU A 148 1.54 13.38 16.81
N ASP A 149 2.76 13.12 17.29
CA ASP A 149 2.98 12.49 18.59
C ASP A 149 2.51 13.38 19.75
N ARG A 150 2.80 14.69 19.72
CA ARG A 150 2.31 15.66 20.70
C ARG A 150 0.77 15.75 20.71
N LEU A 151 0.15 15.74 19.53
CA LEU A 151 -1.30 15.70 19.39
C LEU A 151 -1.88 14.42 20.02
N ALA A 152 -1.29 13.26 19.71
CA ALA A 152 -1.77 11.97 20.18
C ALA A 152 -1.60 11.74 21.69
N THR A 153 -0.56 12.31 22.30
CA THR A 153 -0.21 12.05 23.70
C THR A 153 -0.69 13.11 24.67
N THR A 154 -0.59 14.38 24.27
CA THR A 154 -0.67 15.51 25.21
C THR A 154 -1.86 16.42 24.94
N LEU A 155 -2.13 16.76 23.67
CA LEU A 155 -3.08 17.84 23.34
C LEU A 155 -4.48 17.36 22.95
N ASP A 156 -4.60 16.21 22.26
CA ASP A 156 -5.88 15.63 21.87
C ASP A 156 -5.83 14.08 21.88
N PRO A 157 -5.67 13.46 23.07
CA PRO A 157 -5.54 12.02 23.18
C PRO A 157 -6.79 11.25 22.75
N LEU A 158 -7.97 11.89 22.73
CA LEU A 158 -9.21 11.28 22.27
C LEU A 158 -9.16 10.92 20.77
N ARG A 159 -8.32 11.61 19.99
CA ARG A 159 -8.10 11.33 18.56
C ARG A 159 -6.75 10.67 18.27
N ALA A 160 -6.09 10.09 19.28
CA ALA A 160 -4.76 9.50 19.15
C ALA A 160 -4.62 8.53 17.96
N ASN A 161 -5.62 7.69 17.71
CA ASN A 161 -5.58 6.72 16.60
C ASN A 161 -5.56 7.39 15.23
N MET A 162 -6.30 8.51 15.06
CA MET A 162 -6.26 9.30 13.83
C MET A 162 -4.86 9.86 13.57
N TYR A 163 -4.20 10.39 14.61
CA TYR A 163 -2.85 10.92 14.49
C TYR A 163 -1.79 9.84 14.26
N LYS A 164 -1.95 8.65 14.85
CA LYS A 164 -1.10 7.48 14.58
C LYS A 164 -1.22 7.04 13.12
N SER A 165 -2.44 6.94 12.59
CA SER A 165 -2.71 6.67 11.18
C SER A 165 -2.05 7.71 10.26
N PHE A 166 -2.16 9.01 10.58
CA PHE A 166 -1.43 10.06 9.86
C PHE A 166 0.10 9.87 9.96
N ALA A 167 0.63 9.52 11.13
CA ALA A 167 2.06 9.30 11.29
C ALA A 167 2.54 8.09 10.47
N SER A 168 1.75 7.02 10.41
CA SER A 168 2.01 5.85 9.58
C SER A 168 2.07 6.21 8.10
N HIS A 169 1.13 7.02 7.62
CA HIS A 169 1.16 7.57 6.27
C HIS A 169 2.48 8.31 5.98
N GLU A 170 2.91 9.20 6.88
CA GLU A 170 4.13 9.98 6.69
C GLU A 170 5.42 9.15 6.79
N ARG A 171 5.44 8.11 7.62
CA ARG A 171 6.56 7.15 7.71
C ARG A 171 6.71 6.34 6.43
N LEU A 172 5.60 5.83 5.90
CA LEU A 172 5.59 5.13 4.62
C LEU A 172 6.10 6.05 3.50
N ARG A 173 5.55 7.27 3.43
CA ARG A 173 5.92 8.28 2.45
C ARG A 173 7.41 8.62 2.52
N TYR A 174 7.94 8.84 3.72
CA TYR A 174 9.36 9.08 3.93
C TYR A 174 10.20 7.87 3.49
N ALA A 175 9.84 6.65 3.88
CA ALA A 175 10.55 5.44 3.48
C ALA A 175 10.59 5.21 1.96
N LEU A 176 9.55 5.61 1.23
CA LEU A 176 9.50 5.56 -0.24
C LEU A 176 10.39 6.61 -0.90
N LEU A 177 10.50 7.80 -0.31
CA LEU A 177 11.25 8.93 -0.87
C LEU A 177 12.70 8.99 -0.43
N SER A 178 13.04 8.35 0.69
CA SER A 178 14.42 8.26 1.18
C SER A 178 15.29 7.49 0.19
N LYS A 179 16.51 8.00 0.02
CA LYS A 179 17.55 7.30 -0.74
C LYS A 179 18.21 6.27 0.16
N VAL A 180 18.52 5.12 -0.42
CA VAL A 180 19.43 4.17 0.21
C VAL A 180 20.85 4.72 0.06
N GLU A 181 21.69 4.55 1.09
CA GLU A 181 23.09 4.99 1.02
C GLU A 181 23.79 4.36 -0.19
N GLY A 182 24.40 5.20 -1.03
CA GLY A 182 25.08 4.76 -2.26
C GLY A 182 24.19 4.63 -3.50
N GLU A 183 22.87 4.78 -3.38
CA GLU A 183 21.96 4.77 -4.52
C GLU A 183 21.66 6.18 -5.07
N ILE A 184 21.50 6.26 -6.39
CA ILE A 184 21.21 7.51 -7.10
C ILE A 184 19.72 7.85 -6.98
N SER A 185 18.86 6.83 -7.13
CA SER A 185 17.40 6.90 -7.06
C SER A 185 16.90 6.65 -5.64
N ASN A 186 15.69 7.15 -5.34
CA ASN A 186 14.98 6.73 -4.14
C ASN A 186 14.23 5.42 -4.39
N ARG A 187 13.71 4.83 -3.31
CA ARG A 187 13.00 3.54 -3.38
C ARG A 187 11.77 3.58 -4.28
N LEU A 188 11.01 4.67 -4.25
CA LEU A 188 9.87 4.86 -5.15
C LEU A 188 10.32 4.77 -6.62
N GLU A 189 11.38 5.47 -7.00
CA GLU A 189 11.93 5.41 -8.36
C GLU A 189 12.39 3.99 -8.72
N SER A 190 13.05 3.27 -7.82
CA SER A 190 13.46 1.87 -8.04
C SER A 190 12.27 0.92 -8.24
N ILE A 191 11.20 1.08 -7.45
CA ILE A 191 9.94 0.32 -7.60
C ILE A 191 9.29 0.61 -8.96
N LEU A 192 9.15 1.89 -9.32
CA LEU A 192 8.55 2.30 -10.58
C LEU A 192 9.37 1.79 -11.78
N ASN A 193 10.70 1.66 -11.61
CA ASN A 193 11.59 1.06 -12.61
C ASN A 193 11.52 -0.47 -12.65
N GLY A 194 11.09 -1.14 -11.59
CA GLY A 194 10.72 -2.57 -11.63
C GLY A 194 11.48 -3.49 -10.72
N GLU A 195 12.09 -2.96 -9.68
CA GLU A 195 12.66 -3.77 -8.61
C GLU A 195 11.62 -4.75 -8.02
N GLY A 196 10.37 -4.30 -7.90
CA GLY A 196 9.23 -5.08 -7.44
C GLY A 196 9.30 -5.61 -6.01
N ARG A 197 10.34 -5.22 -5.28
CA ARG A 197 10.53 -5.52 -3.86
C ARG A 197 10.42 -4.24 -3.05
N ILE A 198 9.77 -4.31 -1.90
CA ILE A 198 9.69 -3.19 -0.97
C ILE A 198 9.85 -3.67 0.48
N ALA A 199 10.82 -3.09 1.19
CA ALA A 199 11.12 -3.41 2.57
C ALA A 199 10.73 -2.27 3.53
N LEU A 200 9.56 -2.35 4.14
CA LEU A 200 9.02 -1.36 5.07
C LEU A 200 9.23 -1.77 6.53
N THR A 201 10.47 -2.07 6.91
CA THR A 201 10.78 -2.67 8.21
C THR A 201 10.99 -1.63 9.32
N TYR A 202 10.52 -1.90 10.53
CA TYR A 202 10.78 -1.10 11.73
C TYR A 202 10.37 0.38 11.64
N LEU A 203 9.30 0.66 10.88
CA LEU A 203 8.82 2.02 10.65
C LEU A 203 7.78 2.47 11.68
N LYS A 204 7.24 1.56 12.51
CA LYS A 204 6.11 1.84 13.43
C LYS A 204 4.84 2.27 12.68
N ILE A 205 4.57 1.64 11.55
CA ILE A 205 3.30 1.83 10.82
C ILE A 205 2.23 0.89 11.36
N ASP A 206 1.00 1.36 11.43
CA ASP A 206 -0.19 0.58 11.80
C ASP A 206 -1.15 0.34 10.62
N GLU A 207 -0.97 1.07 9.52
CA GLU A 207 -1.78 0.98 8.29
C GLU A 207 -0.91 1.23 7.04
N LEU A 208 -1.23 0.55 5.93
CA LEU A 208 -0.52 0.67 4.64
C LEU A 208 -1.22 1.66 3.69
N HIS A 209 -1.16 2.95 4.02
CA HIS A 209 -1.79 4.00 3.21
C HIS A 209 -1.25 4.05 1.78
N ASN A 210 -2.13 4.24 0.79
CA ASN A 210 -1.74 4.43 -0.61
C ASN A 210 -0.89 3.30 -1.23
N ILE A 211 -0.86 2.11 -0.62
CA ILE A 211 -0.11 0.96 -1.14
C ILE A 211 -0.70 0.46 -2.47
N ASP A 212 -1.99 0.69 -2.70
CA ASP A 212 -2.71 0.47 -3.96
C ASP A 212 -2.11 1.22 -5.13
N LEU A 213 -1.46 2.37 -4.89
CA LEU A 213 -0.78 3.10 -5.96
C LEU A 213 0.35 2.26 -6.57
N LEU A 214 1.01 1.43 -5.77
CA LEU A 214 2.15 0.62 -6.19
C LEU A 214 1.74 -0.78 -6.71
N ALA A 215 0.44 -1.07 -6.77
CA ALA A 215 -0.11 -2.37 -7.17
C ALA A 215 0.47 -2.98 -8.47
N PRO A 216 0.78 -2.21 -9.53
CA PRO A 216 1.35 -2.76 -10.77
C PRO A 216 2.81 -3.22 -10.64
N PHE A 217 3.47 -2.96 -9.51
CA PHE A 217 4.92 -3.13 -9.39
C PHE A 217 5.34 -4.07 -8.29
N ILE A 218 4.59 -4.20 -7.20
CA ILE A 218 5.04 -4.95 -6.02
C ILE A 218 4.75 -6.45 -6.15
N ALA A 219 5.83 -7.23 -6.15
CA ALA A 219 5.81 -8.69 -6.06
C ALA A 219 6.23 -9.19 -4.68
N GLU A 220 7.13 -8.49 -3.98
CA GLU A 220 7.59 -8.90 -2.65
C GLU A 220 7.50 -7.73 -1.67
N ILE A 221 6.89 -7.96 -0.51
CA ILE A 221 6.76 -6.95 0.55
C ILE A 221 7.26 -7.51 1.88
N ASP A 222 8.11 -6.73 2.54
CA ASP A 222 8.55 -7.00 3.92
C ASP A 222 8.05 -5.91 4.85
N LEU A 223 7.19 -6.29 5.80
CA LEU A 223 6.53 -5.42 6.77
C LEU A 223 7.02 -5.68 8.20
N ARG A 224 8.20 -6.30 8.36
CA ARG A 224 8.71 -6.73 9.67
C ARG A 224 8.80 -5.59 10.69
N GLY A 225 8.41 -5.85 11.93
CA GLY A 225 8.73 -4.98 13.07
C GLY A 225 7.89 -3.70 13.10
N ASN A 226 6.63 -3.79 12.70
CA ASN A 226 5.68 -2.67 12.71
C ASN A 226 4.58 -2.88 13.76
N SER A 227 3.53 -2.06 13.70
CA SER A 227 2.40 -2.08 14.63
C SER A 227 1.11 -2.55 13.94
N LEU A 228 1.23 -3.37 12.89
CA LEU A 228 0.09 -3.84 12.10
C LEU A 228 -0.75 -4.83 12.92
N MET A 229 -2.03 -4.53 13.11
CA MET A 229 -2.98 -5.46 13.74
C MET A 229 -3.62 -6.40 12.72
N ASP A 230 -3.71 -5.95 11.46
CA ASP A 230 -4.14 -6.73 10.32
C ASP A 230 -3.34 -6.36 9.06
N VAL A 231 -3.46 -7.16 8.01
CA VAL A 231 -2.77 -6.97 6.73
C VAL A 231 -3.76 -6.92 5.56
N SER A 232 -4.97 -6.42 5.79
CA SER A 232 -6.04 -6.47 4.79
C SER A 232 -5.72 -5.65 3.54
N GLU A 233 -4.88 -4.60 3.67
CA GLU A 233 -4.42 -3.77 2.56
C GLU A 233 -3.50 -4.52 1.58
N VAL A 234 -2.82 -5.59 1.98
CA VAL A 234 -1.92 -6.33 1.06
C VAL A 234 -2.66 -7.00 -0.09
N VAL A 235 -3.97 -7.19 0.06
CA VAL A 235 -4.86 -7.68 -1.00
C VAL A 235 -4.95 -6.72 -2.19
N LEU A 236 -4.56 -5.45 -1.99
CA LEU A 236 -4.47 -4.44 -3.04
C LEU A 236 -3.25 -4.63 -3.95
N LEU A 237 -2.40 -5.63 -3.69
CA LEU A 237 -1.18 -5.94 -4.44
C LEU A 237 -1.33 -7.28 -5.20
N PRO A 238 -2.04 -7.32 -6.34
CA PRO A 238 -2.36 -8.57 -7.04
C PRO A 238 -1.15 -9.32 -7.62
N LEU A 239 0.02 -8.67 -7.76
CA LEU A 239 1.27 -9.32 -8.17
C LEU A 239 2.05 -9.96 -7.03
N LEU A 240 1.57 -9.84 -5.78
CA LEU A 240 2.32 -10.28 -4.62
C LEU A 240 2.58 -11.79 -4.64
N THR A 241 3.86 -12.16 -4.59
CA THR A 241 4.37 -13.54 -4.51
C THR A 241 4.93 -13.86 -3.14
N SER A 242 5.42 -12.85 -2.41
CA SER A 242 6.06 -13.00 -1.10
C SER A 242 5.59 -11.91 -0.13
N LEU A 243 5.09 -12.32 1.03
CA LEU A 243 4.67 -11.45 2.13
C LEU A 243 5.41 -11.81 3.41
N SER A 244 6.18 -10.88 3.96
CA SER A 244 6.69 -10.94 5.33
C SER A 244 5.93 -9.95 6.21
N MET A 245 5.30 -10.46 7.26
CA MET A 245 4.57 -9.69 8.27
C MET A 245 5.06 -10.03 9.69
N ASP A 246 6.33 -10.43 9.78
CA ASP A 246 6.99 -10.83 11.03
C ASP A 246 6.97 -9.70 12.06
N GLU A 247 7.03 -10.03 13.36
CA GLU A 247 7.17 -9.05 14.44
C GLU A 247 6.09 -7.95 14.40
N ASN A 248 4.85 -8.33 14.13
CA ASN A 248 3.67 -7.46 14.18
C ASN A 248 2.61 -8.08 15.12
N PRO A 249 1.79 -7.27 15.80
CA PRO A 249 0.72 -7.74 16.69
C PRO A 249 -0.50 -8.30 15.93
N ILE A 250 -0.28 -9.09 14.88
CA ILE A 250 -1.34 -9.64 14.03
C ILE A 250 -1.98 -10.84 14.73
N GLU A 251 -3.27 -10.76 14.97
CA GLU A 251 -4.05 -11.84 15.60
C GLU A 251 -4.74 -12.74 14.58
N LYS A 252 -5.05 -12.21 13.39
CA LYS A 252 -5.82 -12.90 12.35
C LYS A 252 -5.23 -12.67 10.98
N VAL A 253 -5.22 -13.74 10.19
CA VAL A 253 -4.94 -13.68 8.76
C VAL A 253 -6.25 -13.31 8.03
N PRO A 254 -6.27 -12.25 7.20
CA PRO A 254 -7.51 -11.87 6.53
C PRO A 254 -7.92 -12.91 5.49
N SER A 255 -9.19 -13.31 5.49
CA SER A 255 -9.73 -14.32 4.56
C SER A 255 -9.58 -13.91 3.10
N SER A 256 -9.50 -12.61 2.83
CA SER A 256 -9.26 -12.02 1.52
C SER A 256 -7.86 -12.30 0.95
N LEU A 257 -6.89 -12.82 1.71
CA LEU A 257 -5.61 -13.27 1.14
C LEU A 257 -5.77 -14.32 0.05
N SER A 258 -6.87 -15.08 0.04
CA SER A 258 -7.14 -16.06 -1.02
C SER A 258 -7.32 -15.44 -2.41
N SER A 259 -7.61 -14.13 -2.51
CA SER A 259 -7.72 -13.45 -3.80
C SER A 259 -6.37 -13.16 -4.46
N LEU A 260 -5.27 -13.23 -3.70
CA LEU A 260 -3.91 -13.09 -4.19
C LEU A 260 -3.47 -14.38 -4.87
N SER A 261 -3.79 -14.51 -6.15
CA SER A 261 -3.58 -15.74 -6.91
C SER A 261 -2.11 -16.11 -7.07
N ARG A 262 -1.18 -15.17 -6.87
CA ARG A 262 0.26 -15.38 -7.10
C ARG A 262 1.07 -15.57 -5.82
N LEU A 263 0.43 -15.47 -4.65
CA LEU A 263 1.11 -15.54 -3.37
C LEU A 263 1.65 -16.95 -3.12
N GLU A 264 2.97 -17.09 -3.07
CA GLU A 264 3.66 -18.37 -2.88
C GLU A 264 4.24 -18.54 -1.48
N PHE A 265 4.59 -17.42 -0.83
CA PHE A 265 5.24 -17.42 0.48
C PHE A 265 4.63 -16.39 1.43
N ILE A 266 4.35 -16.84 2.65
CA ILE A 266 3.95 -15.99 3.78
C ILE A 266 4.88 -16.27 4.95
N SER A 267 5.42 -15.21 5.55
CA SER A 267 6.14 -15.22 6.81
C SER A 267 5.38 -14.41 7.85
N ALA A 268 5.08 -15.03 8.98
CA ALA A 268 4.32 -14.49 10.10
C ALA A 268 5.00 -14.79 11.44
N ALA A 269 6.33 -14.77 11.46
CA ALA A 269 7.12 -15.04 12.65
C ALA A 269 6.82 -14.03 13.76
N SER A 270 6.80 -14.47 15.00
CA SER A 270 6.68 -13.58 16.16
C SER A 270 5.43 -12.68 16.10
N THR A 271 4.33 -13.23 15.59
CA THR A 271 2.98 -12.62 15.57
C THR A 271 2.08 -13.24 16.65
N CYS A 272 0.88 -12.68 16.83
CA CYS A 272 -0.11 -13.14 17.82
C CYS A 272 -1.09 -14.19 17.26
N LEU A 273 -0.78 -14.83 16.13
CA LEU A 273 -1.63 -15.84 15.50
C LEU A 273 -1.84 -17.05 16.42
N SER A 274 -3.10 -17.38 16.70
CA SER A 274 -3.47 -18.49 17.59
C SER A 274 -4.50 -19.45 16.99
N ASP A 275 -5.44 -18.97 16.18
CA ASP A 275 -6.53 -19.76 15.63
C ASP A 275 -6.08 -20.61 14.42
N SER A 276 -5.76 -21.89 14.65
CA SER A 276 -5.34 -22.81 13.59
C SER A 276 -6.42 -23.14 12.57
N VAL A 277 -7.70 -23.06 12.95
CA VAL A 277 -8.83 -23.39 12.06
C VAL A 277 -9.00 -22.30 11.03
N THR A 278 -9.09 -21.05 11.47
CA THR A 278 -9.25 -19.89 10.57
C THR A 278 -8.04 -19.71 9.66
N VAL A 279 -6.83 -19.85 10.23
CA VAL A 279 -5.58 -19.80 9.44
C VAL A 279 -5.56 -20.93 8.42
N GLY A 280 -5.86 -22.17 8.83
CA GLY A 280 -5.92 -23.34 7.95
C GLY A 280 -6.86 -23.14 6.75
N ILE A 281 -8.10 -22.72 6.99
CA ILE A 281 -9.10 -22.45 5.93
C ILE A 281 -8.62 -21.37 4.96
N THR A 282 -8.05 -20.29 5.49
CA THR A 282 -7.58 -19.15 4.69
C THR A 282 -6.41 -19.58 3.79
N LEU A 283 -5.39 -20.23 4.36
CA LEU A 283 -4.21 -20.67 3.63
C LEU A 283 -4.55 -21.80 2.63
N GLN A 284 -5.53 -22.66 2.93
CA GLN A 284 -6.00 -23.68 1.99
C GLN A 284 -6.63 -23.05 0.74
N SER A 285 -7.34 -21.93 0.93
CA SER A 285 -8.02 -21.18 -0.12
C SER A 285 -7.06 -20.39 -1.02
N CYS A 286 -5.82 -20.14 -0.59
CA CYS A 286 -4.79 -19.55 -1.43
C CYS A 286 -4.37 -20.55 -2.53
N PRO A 287 -4.50 -20.24 -3.83
CA PRO A 287 -4.33 -21.23 -4.89
C PRO A 287 -2.88 -21.69 -5.06
N ASN A 288 -1.91 -20.77 -4.96
CA ASN A 288 -0.50 -21.01 -5.25
C ASN A 288 0.42 -20.95 -4.03
N LEU A 289 -0.14 -20.90 -2.81
CA LEU A 289 0.67 -20.85 -1.60
C LEU A 289 1.46 -22.15 -1.42
N ARG A 290 2.77 -22.02 -1.27
CA ARG A 290 3.72 -23.15 -1.14
C ARG A 290 4.36 -23.22 0.22
N ARG A 291 4.59 -22.09 0.88
CA ARG A 291 5.39 -22.00 2.10
C ARG A 291 4.73 -21.05 3.10
N PHE A 292 4.65 -21.50 4.35
CA PHE A 292 4.16 -20.70 5.46
C PHE A 292 5.10 -20.81 6.67
N LEU A 293 5.72 -19.70 7.04
CA LEU A 293 6.59 -19.57 8.21
C LEU A 293 5.84 -18.85 9.32
N TYR A 294 5.80 -19.45 10.52
CA TYR A 294 5.02 -18.95 11.66
C TYR A 294 5.69 -19.26 13.00
N CYS A 295 7.02 -19.28 13.04
CA CYS A 295 7.75 -19.52 14.27
C CYS A 295 7.44 -18.45 15.34
N GLN A 296 7.61 -18.81 16.62
CA GLN A 296 7.36 -17.90 17.75
C GLN A 296 5.94 -17.31 17.79
N THR A 297 4.95 -18.03 17.27
CA THR A 297 3.53 -17.71 17.40
C THR A 297 2.84 -18.71 18.33
N PRO A 298 1.72 -18.35 18.98
CA PRO A 298 0.87 -19.32 19.68
C PRO A 298 0.45 -20.52 18.80
N LEU A 299 0.31 -20.29 17.49
CA LEU A 299 -0.06 -21.29 16.48
C LEU A 299 0.93 -22.47 16.38
N VAL A 300 2.18 -22.32 16.82
CA VAL A 300 3.17 -23.42 16.86
C VAL A 300 2.69 -24.60 17.71
N ASN A 301 1.91 -24.34 18.77
CA ASN A 301 1.34 -25.41 19.60
C ASN A 301 0.24 -26.20 18.88
N GLU A 302 -0.33 -25.63 17.82
CA GLU A 302 -1.40 -26.23 17.02
C GLU A 302 -0.93 -26.68 15.62
N THR A 303 0.38 -26.82 15.41
CA THR A 303 0.96 -27.27 14.13
C THR A 303 0.34 -28.57 13.60
N ALA A 304 -0.02 -29.51 14.48
CA ALA A 304 -0.66 -30.76 14.08
C ALA A 304 -2.06 -30.53 13.48
N ASN A 305 -2.87 -29.66 14.10
CA ASN A 305 -4.19 -29.28 13.59
C ASN A 305 -4.07 -28.53 12.26
N LEU A 306 -3.12 -27.60 12.18
CA LEU A 306 -2.84 -26.85 10.97
C LEU A 306 -2.44 -27.78 9.81
N ARG A 307 -1.63 -28.80 10.09
CA ARG A 307 -1.23 -29.84 9.12
C ARG A 307 -2.41 -30.67 8.64
N LEU A 308 -3.35 -31.02 9.51
CA LEU A 308 -4.58 -31.73 9.11
C LEU A 308 -5.42 -30.90 8.14
N SER A 309 -5.48 -29.58 8.33
CA SER A 309 -6.24 -28.68 7.48
C SER A 309 -5.59 -28.42 6.10
N LEU A 310 -4.26 -28.30 6.06
CA LEU A 310 -3.53 -27.91 4.84
C LEU A 310 -2.98 -29.09 4.03
N GLY A 311 -2.89 -30.27 4.65
CA GLY A 311 -2.28 -31.45 4.03
C GLY A 311 -0.83 -31.20 3.60
N GLU A 312 -0.41 -31.82 2.49
CA GLU A 312 0.92 -31.66 1.88
C GLU A 312 1.05 -30.45 0.94
N LYS A 313 -0.04 -29.68 0.75
CA LYS A 313 -0.06 -28.56 -0.21
C LYS A 313 0.92 -27.45 0.19
N VAL A 314 1.00 -27.13 1.48
CA VAL A 314 1.79 -26.00 2.01
C VAL A 314 2.87 -26.53 2.94
N ARG A 315 4.12 -26.18 2.67
CA ARG A 315 5.24 -26.45 3.57
C ARG A 315 5.17 -25.54 4.79
N LEU A 316 4.91 -26.16 5.95
CA LEU A 316 4.87 -25.51 7.25
C LEU A 316 6.28 -25.37 7.84
N ILE A 317 6.62 -24.17 8.32
CA ILE A 317 7.94 -23.84 8.88
C ILE A 317 7.74 -23.22 10.29
N PRO A 318 7.68 -24.05 11.35
CA PRO A 318 7.43 -23.58 12.71
C PRO A 318 8.70 -23.11 13.47
N TYR A 319 9.87 -23.08 12.81
CA TYR A 319 11.15 -22.68 13.40
C TYR A 319 11.99 -21.86 12.41
N TYR A 320 12.95 -21.07 12.90
CA TYR A 320 13.95 -20.43 12.04
C TYR A 320 14.87 -21.49 11.43
N LEU A 321 15.11 -21.37 10.12
CA LEU A 321 16.07 -22.20 9.39
C LEU A 321 17.50 -21.69 9.59
#